data_AF-A0A379FH36-F1
#
_entry.id   AF-A0A379FH36-F1
#
_cell.length_a   1.000
_cell.length_b   1.000
_cell.length_c   1.000
_cell.angle_alpha   90.00
_cell.angle_beta   90.00
_cell.angle_gamma   90.00
#
_symmetry.space_group_name_H-M   'P 1'
#
loop_
_entity.id
_entity.type
_entity.pdbx_description
1 polymer ?
#
loop_
_entity_poly.entity_id
_entity_poly.type
_entity_poly.pdbx_seq_one_letter_code
_entity_poly.pdbx_strand_id
1 'polypeptide(L)'
;MVGRTLALQALPITFGHKTAIWLTELARHYQRLKEVEPRLFVGSVVGAVGTKASLSDKADEFRKRVLKRLGLGIPEISWQPARDRI
;
A
#
# COMPACT_ATOMS: atom_id res chain seq x y z
N MET A 1 12.80 33.47 11.45
CA MET A 1 13.43 33.54 10.11
C MET A 1 12.51 34.30 9.15
N VAL A 2 13.03 34.85 8.06
CA VAL A 2 12.19 35.50 7.04
C VAL A 2 11.42 34.45 6.22
N GLY A 3 10.10 34.61 6.11
CA GLY A 3 9.30 33.86 5.15
C GLY A 3 9.63 34.32 3.73
N ARG A 4 9.52 33.42 2.74
CA ARG A 4 9.74 33.78 1.33
C ARG A 4 8.64 33.25 0.43
N THR A 5 8.12 34.11 -0.44
CA THR A 5 7.17 33.80 -1.51
C THR A 5 7.77 34.30 -2.83
N LEU A 6 7.72 33.49 -3.89
CA LEU A 6 8.42 33.80 -5.16
C LEU A 6 9.90 34.20 -4.95
N ALA A 7 10.57 33.55 -3.98
CA ALA A 7 11.92 33.85 -3.51
C ALA A 7 12.16 35.26 -2.88
N LEU A 8 11.13 36.12 -2.80
CA LEU A 8 11.20 37.44 -2.16
C LEU A 8 10.90 37.35 -0.67
N GLN A 9 11.41 38.31 0.11
CA GLN A 9 11.08 38.41 1.54
C GLN A 9 9.60 38.73 1.73
N ALA A 10 8.95 37.97 2.62
CA ALA A 10 7.58 38.18 3.05
C ALA A 10 7.56 38.48 4.55
N LEU A 11 6.54 37.99 5.27
CA LEU A 11 6.43 38.16 6.72
C LEU A 11 7.30 37.16 7.51
N PRO A 12 7.64 37.46 8.78
CA PRO A 12 8.38 36.54 9.64
C PRO A 12 7.66 35.21 9.89
N ILE A 13 8.43 34.12 9.94
CA ILE A 13 7.97 32.80 10.39
C ILE A 13 8.99 32.21 11.38
N THR A 14 8.62 31.15 12.09
CA THR A 14 9.59 30.32 12.83
C THR A 14 10.11 29.18 11.94
N PHE A 15 11.28 28.63 12.26
CA PHE A 15 11.75 27.41 11.60
C PHE A 15 10.81 26.22 11.92
N GLY A 16 10.28 26.17 13.14
CA GLY A 16 9.27 25.18 13.54
C GLY A 16 8.01 25.19 12.69
N HIS A 17 7.52 26.38 12.29
CA HIS A 17 6.38 26.48 11.37
C HIS A 17 6.69 25.82 10.02
N LYS A 18 7.90 26.00 9.48
CA LYS A 18 8.34 25.37 8.23
C LYS A 18 8.39 23.84 8.35
N THR A 19 9.01 23.33 9.41
CA THR A 19 9.14 21.87 9.62
C THR A 19 7.80 21.20 9.95
N ALA A 20 6.88 21.90 10.62
CA ALA A 20 5.54 21.39 10.89
C ALA A 20 4.72 21.18 9.60
N ILE A 21 4.90 22.06 8.60
CA ILE A 21 4.30 21.86 7.27
C ILE A 21 4.82 20.55 6.65
N TRP A 22 6.13 20.33 6.66
CA TRP A 22 6.71 19.08 6.13
C TRP A 22 6.20 17.84 6.88
N LEU A 23 6.16 17.90 8.21
CA LEU A 23 5.65 16.81 9.04
C LEU A 23 4.19 16.48 8.69
N THR A 24 3.37 17.50 8.46
CA THR A 24 1.96 17.33 8.11
C THR A 24 1.78 16.66 6.74
N GLU A 25 2.66 16.94 5.76
CA GLU A 25 2.68 16.19 4.49
C GLU A 25 3.07 14.72 4.70
N LEU A 26 4.13 14.46 5.50
CA LEU A 26 4.58 13.11 5.80
C LEU A 26 3.51 12.29 6.55
N ALA A 27 2.77 12.92 7.46
CA ALA A 27 1.66 12.30 8.17
C ALA A 27 0.56 11.83 7.21
N ARG A 28 0.22 12.62 6.18
CA ARG A 28 -0.72 12.18 5.12
C ARG A 28 -0.17 11.03 4.31
N HIS A 29 1.13 11.03 3.98
CA HIS A 29 1.74 9.87 3.30
C HIS A 29 1.72 8.61 4.16
N TYR A 30 1.99 8.73 5.46
CA TYR A 30 1.86 7.62 6.40
C TYR A 30 0.44 7.05 6.41
N GLN A 31 -0.58 7.91 6.44
CA GLN A 31 -1.98 7.48 6.35
C GLN A 31 -2.26 6.74 5.03
N ARG A 32 -1.82 7.27 3.89
CA ARG A 32 -1.98 6.60 2.58
C ARG A 32 -1.30 5.22 2.54
N LEU A 33 -0.12 5.09 3.18
CA LEU A 33 0.57 3.80 3.30
C LEU A 33 -0.27 2.81 4.12
N LYS A 34 -0.88 3.26 5.22
CA LYS A 34 -1.80 2.44 6.02
C LYS A 34 -3.06 2.03 5.26
N GLU A 35 -3.61 2.93 4.45
CA GLU A 35 -4.80 2.67 3.63
C GLU A 35 -4.53 1.69 2.47
N VAL A 36 -3.30 1.64 1.93
CA VAL A 36 -2.93 0.70 0.86
C VAL A 36 -2.44 -0.66 1.38
N GLU A 37 -1.88 -0.71 2.59
CA GLU A 37 -1.38 -1.92 3.27
C GLU A 37 -2.29 -3.16 3.06
N PRO A 38 -3.60 -3.14 3.39
CA PRO A 38 -4.46 -4.32 3.24
C PRO A 38 -4.73 -4.74 1.79
N ARG A 39 -4.62 -3.82 0.82
CA ARG A 39 -4.80 -4.11 -0.61
C ARG A 39 -3.53 -4.65 -1.25
N LEU A 40 -2.37 -4.21 -0.76
CA LEU A 40 -1.05 -4.54 -1.26
C LEU A 40 -0.57 -5.91 -0.77
N PHE A 41 -0.74 -6.20 0.53
CA PHE A 41 -0.22 -7.42 1.16
C PHE A 41 -1.17 -8.61 1.03
N VAL A 42 -1.45 -9.00 -0.22
CA VAL A 42 -2.20 -10.21 -0.58
C VAL A 42 -1.35 -11.15 -1.42
N GLY A 43 -1.54 -12.45 -1.29
CA GLY A 43 -0.74 -13.40 -2.07
C GLY A 43 -1.39 -13.82 -3.39
N SER A 44 -0.62 -14.56 -4.20
CA SER A 44 -1.08 -15.12 -5.48
C SER A 44 -0.80 -16.62 -5.54
N VAL A 45 -1.83 -17.42 -5.21
CA VAL A 45 -1.82 -18.88 -5.31
C VAL A 45 -2.97 -19.30 -6.21
N VAL A 46 -2.74 -19.24 -7.52
CA VAL A 46 -3.83 -19.25 -8.52
C VAL A 46 -3.65 -20.29 -9.65
N GLY A 47 -2.51 -20.98 -9.68
CA GLY A 47 -2.19 -21.97 -10.72
C GLY A 47 -1.82 -21.33 -12.06
N ALA A 48 -1.80 -22.13 -13.12
CA ALA A 48 -1.28 -21.73 -14.44
C ALA A 48 -2.03 -20.56 -15.09
N VAL A 49 -3.38 -20.58 -15.02
CA VAL A 49 -4.26 -19.59 -15.68
C VAL A 49 -5.30 -19.01 -14.72
N GLY A 50 -5.05 -19.03 -13.41
CA GLY A 50 -5.93 -18.43 -12.40
C GLY A 50 -7.06 -19.32 -11.86
N THR A 51 -7.39 -20.41 -12.55
CA THR A 51 -8.52 -21.31 -12.21
C THR A 51 -8.22 -22.31 -11.10
N LYS A 52 -6.94 -22.57 -10.80
CA LYS A 52 -6.49 -23.58 -9.83
C LYS A 52 -6.94 -25.02 -10.14
N ALA A 53 -7.25 -25.32 -11.41
CA ALA A 53 -7.84 -26.61 -11.81
C ALA A 53 -7.00 -27.84 -11.43
N SER A 54 -5.67 -27.73 -11.44
CA SER A 54 -4.75 -28.82 -11.05
C SER A 54 -4.79 -29.18 -9.55
N LEU A 55 -5.43 -28.36 -8.73
CA LEU A 55 -5.58 -28.59 -7.28
C LEU A 55 -6.95 -29.16 -6.90
N SER A 56 -7.84 -29.37 -7.87
CA SER A 56 -9.18 -29.94 -7.69
C SER A 56 -9.94 -29.27 -6.52
N ASP A 57 -10.54 -30.05 -5.64
CA ASP A 57 -11.29 -29.63 -4.46
C ASP A 57 -10.41 -29.04 -3.34
N LYS A 58 -9.09 -29.23 -3.39
CA LYS A 58 -8.14 -28.77 -2.36
C LYS A 58 -7.65 -27.34 -2.57
N ALA A 59 -7.98 -26.70 -3.69
CA ALA A 59 -7.45 -25.41 -4.09
C ALA A 59 -7.62 -24.31 -3.03
N ASP A 60 -8.82 -24.23 -2.44
CA ASP A 60 -9.17 -23.20 -1.46
C ASP A 60 -8.51 -23.40 -0.11
N GLU A 61 -8.45 -24.65 0.36
CA GLU A 61 -7.76 -24.97 1.60
C GLU A 61 -6.24 -24.75 1.45
N PHE A 62 -5.69 -25.18 0.32
CA PHE A 62 -4.28 -25.00 0.01
C PHE A 62 -3.88 -23.52 0.01
N ARG A 63 -4.61 -22.64 -0.70
CA ARG A 63 -4.30 -21.20 -0.70
C ARG A 63 -4.41 -20.60 0.70
N LYS A 64 -5.45 -20.95 1.47
CA LYS A 64 -5.64 -20.43 2.84
C LYS A 64 -4.45 -20.78 3.73
N ARG A 65 -3.99 -22.04 3.68
CA ARG A 65 -2.86 -22.51 4.48
C ARG A 65 -1.55 -21.83 4.08
N VAL A 66 -1.29 -21.70 2.77
CA VAL A 66 -0.08 -21.03 2.27
C VAL A 66 -0.05 -19.56 2.68
N LEU A 67 -1.13 -18.82 2.41
CA LEU A 67 -1.18 -17.38 2.68
C LEU A 67 -1.18 -17.06 4.17
N LYS A 68 -1.83 -17.89 4.99
CA LYS A 68 -1.73 -17.81 6.45
C LYS A 68 -0.29 -17.98 6.95
N ARG A 69 0.46 -18.95 6.39
CA ARG A 69 1.88 -19.15 6.77
C ARG A 69 2.77 -17.98 6.36
N LEU A 70 2.42 -17.28 5.28
CA LEU A 70 3.16 -16.10 4.80
C LEU A 70 2.70 -14.78 5.43
N GLY A 71 1.65 -14.79 6.26
CA GLY A 71 1.08 -13.56 6.81
C GLY A 71 0.43 -12.65 5.76
N LEU A 72 -0.03 -13.22 4.64
CA LEU A 72 -0.64 -12.48 3.53
C LEU A 72 -2.16 -12.63 3.50
N GLY A 73 -2.83 -11.58 3.04
CA GLY A 73 -4.26 -11.59 2.76
C GLY A 73 -4.62 -12.47 1.57
N ILE A 74 -5.88 -12.88 1.51
CA ILE A 74 -6.43 -13.70 0.42
C ILE A 74 -7.21 -12.77 -0.53
N PRO A 75 -6.82 -12.65 -1.81
CA PRO A 75 -7.58 -11.84 -2.76
C PRO A 75 -8.88 -12.55 -3.18
N GLU A 76 -9.81 -11.76 -3.73
CA GLU A 76 -11.13 -12.20 -4.20
C GLU A 76 -10.99 -13.19 -5.38
N ILE A 77 -10.05 -12.92 -6.27
CA ILE A 77 -9.79 -13.69 -7.49
C ILE A 77 -8.30 -13.60 -7.88
N SER A 78 -7.90 -14.34 -8.91
CA SER A 78 -6.59 -14.15 -9.54
C SER A 78 -6.41 -12.72 -10.03
N TRP A 79 -5.32 -12.09 -9.61
CA TRP A 79 -4.91 -10.76 -10.04
C TRP A 79 -3.67 -10.80 -10.95
N GLN A 80 -3.33 -11.96 -11.52
CA GLN A 80 -2.18 -12.09 -12.44
C GLN A 80 -2.15 -11.00 -13.54
N PRO A 81 -3.25 -10.71 -14.28
CA PRO A 81 -3.28 -9.62 -15.26
C PRO A 81 -3.72 -8.26 -14.67
N ALA A 82 -4.24 -8.21 -13.43
CA ALA A 82 -4.72 -6.99 -12.78
C ALA A 82 -3.64 -6.42 -11.85
N ARG A 83 -2.98 -5.36 -12.29
CA ARG A 83 -1.75 -4.83 -11.65
C ARG A 83 -1.94 -3.57 -10.84
N ASP A 84 -3.17 -3.15 -10.58
CA ASP A 84 -3.53 -1.96 -9.78
C ASP A 84 -2.94 -1.97 -8.35
N ARG A 85 -2.57 -3.14 -7.83
CA ARG A 85 -1.91 -3.31 -6.54
C ARG A 85 -0.43 -2.95 -6.56
N ILE A 86 0.23 -2.83 -7.72
CA ILE A 86 1.69 -2.62 -7.88
C ILE A 86 1.98 -1.35 -8.68
#